data_AF-A0A7X0V3Q6-F1
#
_entry.id   AF-A0A7X0V3Q6-F1
#
_cell.length_a   1.000
_cell.length_b   1.000
_cell.length_c   1.000
_cell.angle_alpha   90.00
_cell.angle_beta   90.00
_cell.angle_gamma   90.00
#
_symmetry.space_group_name_H-M   'P 1'
#
loop_
_entity.id
_entity.type
_entity.pdbx_description
1 polymer ?
#
loop_
_entity_poly.entity_id
_entity_poly.type
_entity_poly.pdbx_seq_one_letter_code
_entity_poly.pdbx_strand_id
1 'polypeptide(L)'
;MARRKHPHPDQLLTRLLSIRLPESEYMRLEKLASQSDCRSIGELIRRHLAGKPVRVYYRDTTRDNFLEELAAIRQELHLIGININQLTRYFNGSTQPARRVVLAHQTLEAYQQVDRRVGLLLSLIAKLAQPW
;
A
#
# COMPACT_ATOMS: atom_id res chain seq x y z
N MET A 1 -30.98 1.21 41.90
CA MET A 1 -29.60 0.87 42.31
C MET A 1 -28.73 2.11 42.17
N ALA A 2 -27.95 2.48 43.19
CA ALA A 2 -27.07 3.65 43.14
C ALA A 2 -25.90 3.40 42.17
N ARG A 3 -25.65 4.35 41.24
CA ARG A 3 -24.54 4.30 40.30
C ARG A 3 -23.22 4.28 41.07
N ARG A 4 -22.41 3.24 40.89
CA ARG A 4 -21.06 3.15 41.50
C ARG A 4 -20.22 4.35 41.05
N LYS A 5 -19.62 5.06 42.01
CA LYS A 5 -18.73 6.20 41.74
C LYS A 5 -17.47 5.71 41.04
N HIS A 6 -16.96 6.50 40.09
CA HIS A 6 -15.71 6.18 39.38
C HIS A 6 -14.53 6.21 40.37
N PRO A 7 -13.60 5.24 40.32
CA PRO A 7 -12.50 5.13 41.29
C PRO A 7 -11.53 6.33 41.28
N HIS A 8 -11.45 7.06 40.17
CA HIS A 8 -10.71 8.32 40.07
C HIS A 8 -11.63 9.44 39.56
N PRO A 9 -12.22 10.25 40.45
CA PRO A 9 -13.10 11.34 40.03
C PRO A 9 -12.34 12.46 39.30
N ASP A 10 -11.05 12.66 39.60
CA ASP A 10 -10.23 13.74 39.03
C ASP A 10 -9.89 13.52 37.55
N GLN A 11 -10.02 12.28 37.06
CA GLN A 11 -9.81 11.93 35.65
C GLN A 11 -11.07 12.08 34.81
N LEU A 12 -12.21 12.44 35.43
CA LEU A 12 -13.47 12.64 34.73
C LEU A 12 -13.47 13.98 33.99
N LEU A 13 -13.96 13.94 32.74
CA LEU A 13 -14.14 15.11 31.89
C LEU A 13 -15.31 15.94 32.41
N THR A 14 -15.04 16.79 33.38
CA THR A 14 -16.08 17.51 34.13
C THR A 14 -16.32 18.93 33.59
N ARG A 15 -15.34 19.50 32.88
CA ARG A 15 -15.40 20.87 32.35
C ARG A 15 -15.40 20.86 30.82
N LEU A 16 -16.34 21.60 30.22
CA LEU A 16 -16.40 21.82 28.78
C LEU A 16 -15.50 23.00 28.39
N LEU A 17 -14.72 22.82 27.34
CA LEU A 17 -13.92 23.88 26.72
C LEU A 17 -14.49 24.17 25.33
N SER A 18 -15.02 25.38 25.13
CA SER A 18 -15.56 25.84 23.86
C SER A 18 -14.67 26.95 23.31
N ILE A 19 -14.05 26.73 22.15
CA ILE A 19 -13.13 27.66 21.50
C ILE A 19 -13.68 28.00 20.12
N ARG A 20 -13.63 29.29 19.73
CA ARG A 20 -13.93 29.71 18.36
C ARG A 20 -12.63 29.74 17.57
N LEU A 21 -12.64 29.10 16.40
CA LEU A 21 -11.51 29.01 15.48
C LEU A 21 -11.95 29.51 14.10
N PRO A 22 -11.04 30.07 13.30
CA PRO A 22 -11.28 30.27 11.89
C PRO A 22 -11.39 28.93 11.16
N GLU A 23 -12.15 28.90 10.07
CA GLU A 23 -12.44 27.67 9.29
C GLU A 23 -11.15 26.95 8.84
N SER A 24 -10.12 27.71 8.46
CA SER A 24 -8.84 27.17 8.03
C SER A 24 -8.13 26.35 9.12
N GLU A 25 -8.14 26.83 10.36
CA GLU A 25 -7.54 26.14 11.50
C GLU A 25 -8.41 24.95 11.95
N TYR A 26 -9.74 25.08 11.85
CA TYR A 26 -10.65 23.96 12.12
C TYR A 26 -10.39 22.80 11.15
N MET A 27 -10.35 23.08 9.84
CA MET A 27 -10.04 22.11 8.80
C MET A 27 -8.67 21.46 9.00
N ARG A 28 -7.67 22.24 9.44
CA ARG A 28 -6.33 21.72 9.75
C ARG A 28 -6.36 20.74 10.91
N LEU A 29 -7.09 21.05 11.99
CA LEU A 29 -7.26 20.16 13.13
C LEU A 29 -8.06 18.91 12.79
N GLU A 30 -9.08 19.04 11.95
CA GLU A 30 -9.87 17.90 11.45
C GLU A 30 -9.02 16.94 10.60
N LYS A 31 -8.19 17.49 9.72
CA LYS A 31 -7.22 16.71 8.95
C LYS A 31 -6.21 16.02 9.87
N LEU A 32 -5.68 16.73 10.87
CA LEU A 32 -4.73 16.14 11.82
C LEU A 32 -5.39 15.04 12.66
N ALA A 33 -6.64 15.25 13.09
CA ALA A 33 -7.40 14.26 13.85
C ALA A 33 -7.65 12.99 13.01
N SER A 34 -8.10 13.13 11.76
CA SER A 34 -8.35 11.99 10.87
C SER A 34 -7.09 11.20 10.51
N GLN A 35 -5.94 11.88 10.45
CA GLN A 35 -4.64 11.25 10.21
C GLN A 35 -4.00 10.71 11.49
N SER A 36 -4.59 10.90 12.66
CA SER A 36 -4.00 10.49 13.94
C SER A 36 -4.69 9.30 14.59
N ASP A 37 -4.15 8.83 15.69
CA ASP A 37 -4.79 7.84 16.57
C ASP A 37 -5.91 8.42 17.46
N CYS A 38 -6.33 9.67 17.22
CA CYS A 38 -7.40 10.34 17.95
C CYS A 38 -8.75 10.15 17.26
N ARG A 39 -9.81 9.87 18.03
CA ARG A 39 -11.17 9.67 17.50
C ARG A 39 -11.94 10.98 17.29
N SER A 40 -11.40 12.10 17.78
CA SER A 40 -12.03 13.42 17.71
C SER A 40 -11.00 14.54 17.88
N ILE A 41 -11.33 15.73 17.39
CA ILE A 41 -10.55 16.96 17.65
C ILE A 41 -10.43 17.23 19.15
N GLY A 42 -11.49 16.96 19.93
CA GLY A 42 -11.44 17.11 21.39
C GLY A 42 -10.48 16.12 22.07
N GLU A 43 -10.26 14.94 21.52
CA GLU A 43 -9.21 14.02 22.00
C GLU A 43 -7.81 14.50 21.62
N LEU A 44 -7.65 14.95 20.38
CA LEU A 44 -6.41 15.54 19.88
C LEU A 44 -5.94 16.72 20.75
N ILE A 45 -6.83 17.68 21.01
CA ILE A 45 -6.55 18.85 21.86
C ILE A 45 -6.24 18.43 23.30
N ARG A 46 -7.01 17.49 23.88
CA ARG A 46 -6.74 17.01 25.25
C ARG A 46 -5.37 16.34 25.35
N ARG A 47 -4.97 15.54 24.36
CA ARG A 47 -3.64 14.91 24.34
C ARG A 47 -2.55 15.95 24.18
N HIS A 48 -2.75 16.94 23.31
CA HIS A 48 -1.83 18.05 23.12
C HIS A 48 -1.63 18.86 24.42
N LEU A 49 -2.72 19.23 25.10
CA LEU A 49 -2.70 19.94 26.39
C LEU A 49 -2.04 19.11 27.50
N ALA A 50 -2.20 17.78 27.47
CA ALA A 50 -1.60 16.87 28.43
C ALA A 50 -0.13 16.52 28.09
N GLY A 51 0.46 17.10 27.04
CA GLY A 51 1.82 16.78 26.58
C GLY A 51 1.98 15.33 26.10
N LYS A 52 0.88 14.65 25.77
CA LYS A 52 0.91 13.26 25.30
C LYS A 52 1.23 13.23 23.80
N PRO A 53 2.09 12.30 23.34
CA PRO A 53 2.39 12.18 21.93
C PRO A 53 1.14 11.81 21.14
N VAL A 54 0.89 12.52 20.04
CA VAL A 54 -0.12 12.18 19.04
C VAL A 54 0.59 11.45 17.91
N ARG A 55 0.18 10.21 17.63
CA ARG A 55 0.75 9.45 16.52
C ARG A 55 -0.02 9.82 15.26
N VAL A 56 0.62 10.55 14.35
CA VAL A 56 0.07 10.87 13.04
C VAL A 56 0.53 9.79 12.06
N TYR A 57 -0.42 9.09 11.47
CA TYR A 57 -0.22 8.15 10.38
C TYR A 57 0.03 8.94 9.10
N TYR A 58 1.30 9.14 8.78
CA TYR A 58 1.69 9.65 7.47
C TYR A 58 1.56 8.53 6.44
N ARG A 59 0.49 8.54 5.65
CA ARG A 59 0.35 7.66 4.48
C ARG A 59 1.08 8.31 3.31
N ASP A 60 2.29 7.85 3.06
CA ASP A 60 3.09 8.31 1.93
C ASP A 60 2.53 7.71 0.63
N THR A 61 1.73 8.49 -0.10
CA THR A 61 1.08 8.08 -1.35
C THR A 61 2.08 7.82 -2.47
N THR A 62 3.35 8.22 -2.33
CA THR A 62 4.40 7.90 -3.30
C THR A 62 4.75 6.41 -3.30
N ARG A 63 4.52 5.70 -2.18
CA ARG A 63 4.81 4.27 -2.04
C ARG A 63 3.70 3.36 -2.56
N ASP A 64 2.45 3.84 -2.56
CA ASP A 64 1.29 3.06 -3.02
C ASP A 64 1.37 2.81 -4.54
N ASN A 65 1.74 3.82 -5.33
CA ASN A 65 1.93 3.68 -6.78
C ASN A 65 3.00 2.63 -7.15
N PHE A 66 4.06 2.53 -6.34
CA PHE A 66 5.14 1.59 -6.59
C PHE A 66 4.69 0.13 -6.37
N LEU A 67 3.93 -0.13 -5.30
CA LEU A 67 3.38 -1.46 -5.02
C LEU A 67 2.40 -1.90 -6.11
N GLU A 68 1.61 -0.96 -6.64
CA GLU A 68 0.73 -1.20 -7.78
C GLU A 68 1.52 -1.57 -9.05
N GLU A 69 2.59 -0.83 -9.37
CA GLU A 69 3.44 -1.13 -10.52
C GLU A 69 4.12 -2.51 -10.40
N LEU A 70 4.63 -2.87 -9.22
CA LEU A 70 5.17 -4.21 -8.98
C LEU A 70 4.12 -5.31 -9.10
N ALA A 71 2.91 -5.07 -8.58
CA ALA A 71 1.82 -6.03 -8.67
C ALA A 71 1.42 -6.28 -10.13
N ALA A 72 1.41 -5.23 -10.95
CA ALA A 72 1.15 -5.32 -12.39
C ALA A 72 2.23 -6.16 -13.10
N ILE A 73 3.52 -5.88 -12.88
CA ILE A 73 4.62 -6.63 -13.50
C ILE A 73 4.60 -8.11 -13.07
N ARG A 74 4.31 -8.39 -11.79
CA ARG A 74 4.15 -9.76 -11.28
C ARG A 74 3.04 -10.51 -12.03
N GLN A 75 1.91 -9.85 -12.25
CA GLN A 75 0.78 -10.45 -12.96
C GLN A 75 1.13 -10.74 -14.43
N GLU A 76 1.81 -9.81 -15.10
CA GLU A 76 2.27 -10.01 -16.48
C GLU A 76 3.26 -11.17 -16.59
N LEU A 77 4.26 -11.23 -15.70
CA LEU A 77 5.21 -12.35 -15.65
C LEU A 77 4.51 -13.69 -15.40
N HIS A 78 3.49 -13.72 -14.55
CA HIS A 78 2.71 -14.92 -14.30
C HIS A 78 1.98 -15.42 -15.56
N LEU A 79 1.35 -14.51 -16.31
CA LEU A 79 0.67 -14.83 -17.57
C LEU A 79 1.66 -15.34 -18.63
N ILE A 80 2.84 -14.72 -18.75
CA ILE A 80 3.90 -15.19 -19.66
C ILE A 80 4.36 -16.59 -19.26
N GLY A 81 4.55 -16.85 -17.95
CA GLY A 81 4.94 -18.17 -17.44
C GLY A 81 3.90 -19.25 -17.73
N ILE A 82 2.60 -18.94 -17.61
CA ILE A 82 1.52 -19.84 -18.01
C ILE A 82 1.62 -20.17 -19.51
N ASN A 83 1.84 -19.16 -20.36
CA ASN A 83 1.97 -19.34 -21.79
C ASN A 83 3.18 -20.24 -22.16
N ILE A 84 4.36 -19.98 -21.56
CA ILE A 84 5.55 -20.82 -21.76
C ILE A 84 5.28 -22.28 -21.36
N ASN A 85 4.61 -22.51 -20.24
CA ASN A 85 4.25 -23.86 -19.80
C ASN A 85 3.29 -24.55 -20.79
N GLN A 86 2.32 -23.81 -21.36
CA GLN A 86 1.43 -24.33 -22.40
C GLN A 86 2.18 -24.69 -23.68
N LEU A 87 3.02 -23.78 -24.19
CA LEU A 87 3.85 -24.01 -25.38
C LEU A 87 4.78 -25.23 -25.19
N THR A 88 5.37 -25.37 -24.00
CA THR A 88 6.22 -26.52 -23.66
C THR A 88 5.43 -27.83 -23.66
N ARG A 89 4.21 -27.84 -23.10
CA ARG A 89 3.32 -29.01 -23.15
C ARG A 89 2.96 -29.38 -24.58
N TYR A 90 2.62 -28.39 -25.43
CA TYR A 90 2.32 -28.63 -26.84
C TYR A 90 3.53 -29.12 -27.62
N PHE A 91 4.73 -28.63 -27.31
CA PHE A 91 5.97 -29.05 -27.94
C PHE A 91 6.25 -30.53 -27.64
N ASN A 92 6.18 -30.90 -26.36
CA ASN A 92 6.41 -32.28 -25.90
C ASN A 92 5.35 -33.24 -26.44
N GLY A 93 4.09 -32.80 -26.56
CA GLY A 93 2.98 -33.61 -27.08
C GLY A 93 2.89 -33.68 -28.61
N SER A 94 3.66 -32.88 -29.35
CA SER A 94 3.62 -32.88 -30.81
C SER A 94 4.58 -33.92 -31.39
N THR A 95 4.13 -34.77 -32.32
CA THR A 95 4.98 -35.73 -33.05
C THR A 95 5.50 -35.16 -34.38
N GLN A 96 5.00 -33.99 -34.79
CA GLN A 96 5.30 -33.40 -36.10
C GLN A 96 6.49 -32.43 -36.02
N PRO A 97 7.58 -32.64 -36.77
CA PRO A 97 8.79 -31.81 -36.68
C PRO A 97 8.56 -30.33 -37.00
N ALA A 98 7.79 -30.02 -38.06
CA ALA A 98 7.48 -28.65 -38.45
C ALA A 98 6.73 -27.89 -37.34
N ARG A 99 5.81 -28.56 -36.63
CA ARG A 99 5.05 -27.96 -35.53
C ARG A 99 5.93 -27.72 -34.30
N ARG A 100 6.91 -28.59 -34.03
CA ARG A 100 7.89 -28.38 -32.96
C ARG A 100 8.78 -27.16 -33.23
N VAL A 101 9.19 -26.93 -34.47
CA VAL A 101 9.99 -25.73 -34.83
C VAL A 101 9.22 -24.44 -34.56
N VAL A 102 7.94 -24.38 -34.97
CA VAL A 102 7.09 -23.21 -34.70
C VAL A 102 6.90 -22.97 -33.20
N LEU A 103 6.64 -24.04 -32.43
CA LEU A 103 6.48 -23.96 -30.97
C LEU A 103 7.77 -23.52 -30.27
N ALA A 104 8.94 -23.96 -30.76
CA ALA A 104 10.23 -23.50 -30.26
C ALA A 104 10.45 -22.01 -30.50
N HIS A 105 10.11 -21.51 -31.70
CA HIS A 105 10.16 -20.07 -31.99
C HIS A 105 9.23 -19.25 -31.08
N GLN A 106 7.97 -19.68 -30.91
CA GLN A 106 7.02 -19.01 -30.02
C GLN A 106 7.48 -19.02 -28.56
N THR A 107 8.11 -20.11 -28.12
CA THR A 107 8.67 -20.21 -26.77
C THR A 107 9.82 -19.22 -26.59
N LEU A 108 10.70 -19.10 -27.60
CA LEU A 108 11.81 -18.14 -27.58
C LEU A 108 11.31 -16.69 -27.50
N GLU A 109 10.27 -16.33 -28.26
CA GLU A 109 9.65 -15.00 -28.20
C GLU A 109 9.06 -14.72 -26.80
N ALA A 110 8.43 -15.72 -26.18
CA ALA A 110 7.90 -15.58 -24.82
C ALA A 110 9.03 -15.37 -23.79
N TYR A 111 10.17 -16.05 -23.93
CA TYR A 111 11.34 -15.79 -23.08
C TYR A 111 11.89 -14.36 -23.25
N GLN A 112 11.96 -13.84 -24.47
CA GLN A 112 12.35 -12.45 -24.71
C GLN A 112 11.38 -11.44 -24.08
N GLN A 113 10.10 -11.79 -23.93
CA GLN A 113 9.14 -10.96 -23.18
C GLN A 113 9.44 -10.98 -21.68
N VAL A 114 9.83 -12.13 -21.11
CA VAL A 114 10.27 -12.24 -19.71
C VAL A 114 11.46 -11.32 -19.47
N ASP A 115 12.50 -11.37 -20.31
CA ASP A 115 13.70 -10.54 -20.14
C ASP A 115 13.38 -9.04 -20.09
N ARG A 116 12.47 -8.57 -20.96
CA ARG A 116 12.01 -7.17 -20.94
C ARG A 116 11.31 -6.81 -19.63
N ARG A 117 10.43 -7.67 -19.14
CA ARG A 117 9.68 -7.44 -17.89
C ARG A 117 10.57 -7.52 -16.65
N VAL A 118 11.53 -8.44 -16.63
CA VAL A 118 12.55 -8.54 -15.58
C VAL A 118 13.46 -7.30 -15.57
N GLY A 119 13.85 -6.79 -16.74
CA GLY A 119 14.59 -5.53 -16.84
C GLY A 119 13.84 -4.34 -16.24
N LEU A 120 12.54 -4.22 -16.52
CA LEU A 120 11.68 -3.19 -15.91
C LEU A 120 11.58 -3.36 -14.39
N LEU A 121 11.38 -4.59 -13.91
CA LEU A 121 11.34 -4.89 -12.48
C LEU A 121 12.65 -4.49 -11.78
N LEU A 122 13.81 -4.84 -12.33
CA LEU A 122 15.11 -4.48 -11.79
C LEU A 122 15.31 -2.96 -11.78
N SER A 123 14.85 -2.25 -12.81
CA SER A 123 14.91 -0.79 -12.86
C SER A 123 14.05 -0.13 -11.77
N LEU A 124 12.88 -0.69 -11.47
CA LEU A 124 11.99 -0.22 -10.41
C LEU A 124 12.57 -0.50 -9.03
N ILE A 125 13.15 -1.69 -8.82
CA ILE A 125 13.86 -2.01 -7.58
C ILE A 125 15.08 -1.10 -7.38
N ALA A 126 15.83 -0.77 -8.44
CA ALA A 126 16.95 0.15 -8.36
C ALA A 126 16.51 1.57 -7.96
N LYS A 127 15.36 2.04 -8.45
CA LYS A 127 14.79 3.34 -8.02
C LYS A 127 14.39 3.34 -6.54
N LEU A 128 13.92 2.22 -6.00
CA LEU A 128 13.67 2.08 -4.56
C LEU A 128 14.94 2.08 -3.71
N ALA A 129 16.03 1.51 -4.23
CA ALA A 129 17.27 1.33 -3.49
C ALA A 129 18.11 2.61 -3.37
N GLN A 130 17.75 3.68 -4.10
CA GLN A 130 18.38 4.99 -3.97
C GLN A 130 18.08 5.56 -2.56
N PRO A 131 19.11 5.94 -1.78
CA PRO A 131 18.89 6.61 -0.50
C PRO A 131 18.19 7.96 -0.74
N TRP A 132 17.27 8.30 0.16
CA TRP A 132 16.50 9.54 0.15
C TRP A 132 17.38 10.73 0.56
#